data_AF-A0A0C9T658-F1
#
_entry.id   AF-A0A0C9T658-F1
#
_cell.length_a   1.000
_cell.length_b   1.000
_cell.length_c   1.000
_cell.angle_alpha   90.00
_cell.angle_beta   90.00
_cell.angle_gamma   90.00
#
_symmetry.space_group_name_H-M   'P 1'
#
loop_
_entity.id
_entity.type
_entity.pdbx_description
1 polymer ?
#
loop_
_entity_poly.entity_id
_entity_poly.type
_entity_poly.pdbx_seq_one_letter_code
_entity_poly.pdbx_strand_id
1 'polypeptide(L)'
;MLIVRRVFRRKKLNSGSDGEWISHAMKAAKLTADAAKMIPVAGPFIEGVANIFCDILEPLKQSKDNKEIFKELTQSIARVFQILQKAILGTPRAEPSDEFTKMCSDFKR
;
A
#
# COMPACT_ATOMS: atom_id res chain seq x y z
N MET A 1 -2.96 -37.24 39.08
CA MET A 1 -2.94 -35.81 38.74
C MET A 1 -2.66 -35.68 37.25
N LEU A 2 -3.67 -35.33 36.45
CA LEU A 2 -3.62 -35.37 34.99
C LEU A 2 -2.76 -34.21 34.44
N ILE A 3 -1.63 -34.54 33.83
CA ILE A 3 -0.80 -33.57 33.11
C ILE A 3 -1.52 -33.22 31.82
N VAL A 4 -2.23 -32.09 31.83
CA VAL A 4 -2.89 -31.50 30.67
C VAL A 4 -1.78 -31.06 29.70
N ARG A 5 -1.42 -31.94 28.76
CA ARG A 5 -0.65 -31.55 27.56
C ARG A 5 -1.53 -30.59 26.76
N ARG A 6 -1.41 -29.28 27.02
CA ARG A 6 -1.86 -28.24 26.10
C ARG A 6 -1.04 -28.39 24.83
N VAL A 7 -1.55 -29.19 23.91
CA VAL A 7 -1.16 -29.14 22.50
C VAL A 7 -1.51 -27.72 22.05
N PHE A 8 -0.49 -26.86 21.95
CA PHE A 8 -0.59 -25.66 21.13
C PHE A 8 -0.86 -26.14 19.71
N ARG A 9 -2.14 -26.33 19.36
CA ARG A 9 -2.56 -26.32 17.98
C ARG A 9 -2.26 -24.91 17.49
N ARG A 10 -1.05 -24.70 16.96
CA ARG A 10 -0.82 -23.66 15.98
C ARG A 10 -1.93 -23.86 14.96
N LYS A 11 -2.91 -22.95 14.98
CA LYS A 11 -3.89 -22.82 13.91
C LYS A 11 -3.03 -22.80 12.65
N LYS A 12 -3.13 -23.87 11.85
CA LYS A 12 -2.54 -23.94 10.52
C LYS A 12 -3.23 -22.79 9.79
N LEU A 13 -2.60 -21.61 9.76
CA LEU A 13 -3.02 -20.54 8.88
C LEU A 13 -3.02 -21.21 7.51
N ASN A 14 -4.21 -21.25 6.92
CA ASN A 14 -4.46 -21.94 5.67
C ASN A 14 -3.30 -21.72 4.72
N SER A 15 -2.76 -22.83 4.22
CA SER A 15 -1.73 -22.91 3.19
C SER A 15 -2.31 -22.47 1.84
N GLY A 16 -2.96 -21.31 1.81
CA GLY A 16 -3.25 -20.57 0.58
C GLY A 16 -1.93 -20.01 0.10
N SER A 17 -1.23 -20.83 -0.69
CA SER A 17 -0.15 -20.46 -1.60
C SER A 17 0.73 -19.32 -1.09
N ASP A 18 1.80 -19.72 -0.43
CA ASP A 18 2.81 -18.88 0.22
C ASP A 18 3.54 -17.90 -0.75
N GLY A 19 3.15 -17.86 -2.03
CA GLY A 19 3.58 -16.92 -3.06
C GLY A 19 2.46 -16.26 -3.90
N GLU A 20 1.17 -16.62 -3.71
CA GLU A 20 0.05 -15.98 -4.41
C GLU A 20 -0.16 -14.52 -3.99
N TRP A 21 0.09 -14.22 -2.72
CA TRP A 21 -0.08 -12.86 -2.19
C TRP A 21 0.87 -11.85 -2.86
N ILE A 22 2.12 -12.25 -3.18
CA ILE A 22 3.10 -11.41 -3.90
C ILE A 22 2.56 -11.09 -5.29
N SER A 23 2.03 -12.10 -5.99
CA SER A 23 1.46 -11.92 -7.33
C SER A 23 0.24 -10.98 -7.32
N HIS A 24 -0.62 -11.09 -6.30
CA HIS A 24 -1.75 -10.17 -6.12
C HIS A 24 -1.29 -8.75 -5.78
N ALA A 25 -0.29 -8.58 -4.92
CA ALA A 25 0.27 -7.29 -4.57
C ALA A 25 0.90 -6.58 -5.78
N MET A 26 1.68 -7.31 -6.60
CA MET A 26 2.22 -6.77 -7.86
C MET A 26 1.11 -6.36 -8.83
N LYS A 27 0.04 -7.16 -8.95
CA LYS A 27 -1.10 -6.82 -9.81
C LYS A 27 -1.81 -5.54 -9.36
N ALA A 28 -2.01 -5.38 -8.05
CA ALA A 28 -2.62 -4.18 -7.47
C ALA A 28 -1.73 -2.94 -7.67
N ALA A 29 -0.41 -3.08 -7.50
CA ALA A 29 0.55 -2.00 -7.73
C ALA A 29 0.55 -1.56 -9.21
N LYS A 30 0.57 -2.50 -10.17
CA LYS A 30 0.47 -2.18 -11.61
C LYS A 30 -0.82 -1.42 -11.95
N LEU A 31 -1.97 -1.89 -11.44
CA LEU A 31 -3.24 -1.20 -11.63
C LEU A 31 -3.24 0.21 -11.02
N THR A 32 -2.58 0.37 -9.88
CA THR A 32 -2.45 1.68 -9.22
C THR A 32 -1.58 2.61 -10.05
N ALA A 33 -0.47 2.13 -10.61
CA ALA A 33 0.39 2.90 -11.51
C ALA A 33 -0.37 3.35 -12.77
N ASP A 34 -1.15 2.45 -13.38
CA ASP A 34 -1.94 2.79 -14.57
C ASP A 34 -3.07 3.79 -14.25
N ALA A 35 -3.77 3.61 -13.12
CA ALA A 35 -4.79 4.56 -12.69
C ALA A 35 -4.20 5.93 -12.33
N ALA A 36 -2.98 5.98 -11.81
CA ALA A 36 -2.31 7.21 -11.42
C ALA A 36 -2.07 8.16 -12.61
N LYS A 37 -1.89 7.63 -13.82
CA LYS A 37 -1.76 8.43 -15.05
C LYS A 37 -2.97 9.33 -15.32
N MET A 38 -4.12 9.03 -14.72
CA MET A 38 -5.35 9.83 -14.84
C MET A 38 -5.44 10.98 -13.82
N ILE A 39 -4.44 11.16 -12.93
CA ILE A 39 -4.45 12.14 -11.85
C ILE A 39 -3.48 13.31 -12.18
N PRO A 40 -3.96 14.53 -12.49
CA PRO A 40 -3.16 15.59 -13.14
C PRO A 40 -1.98 16.23 -12.37
N VAL A 41 -1.71 15.88 -11.12
CA VAL A 41 -0.62 16.50 -10.32
C VAL A 41 0.06 15.46 -9.44
N ALA A 42 -0.75 14.64 -8.74
CA ALA A 42 -0.24 13.57 -7.88
C ALA A 42 0.08 12.27 -8.64
N GLY A 43 -0.42 12.12 -9.88
CA GLY A 43 -0.30 10.92 -10.70
C GLY A 43 1.13 10.41 -10.84
N PRO A 44 2.10 11.26 -11.28
CA PRO A 44 3.48 10.83 -11.47
C PRO A 44 4.14 10.28 -10.19
N PHE A 45 3.79 10.83 -9.02
CA PHE A 45 4.32 10.35 -7.74
C PHE A 45 3.73 9.00 -7.34
N ILE A 46 2.42 8.82 -7.53
CA ILE A 46 1.74 7.56 -7.23
C ILE A 46 2.22 6.46 -8.18
N GLU A 47 2.38 6.77 -9.47
CA GLU A 47 2.97 5.88 -10.47
C GLU A 47 4.39 5.45 -10.08
N GLY A 48 5.26 6.41 -9.75
CA GLY A 48 6.63 6.13 -9.35
C GLY A 48 6.72 5.20 -8.13
N VAL A 49 5.95 5.47 -7.08
CA VAL A 49 5.92 4.62 -5.87
C VAL A 49 5.37 3.23 -6.17
N ALA A 50 4.32 3.12 -6.98
CA ALA A 50 3.74 1.83 -7.36
C ALA A 50 4.70 0.97 -8.19
N ASN A 51 5.49 1.59 -9.08
CA ASN A 51 6.52 0.90 -9.86
C ASN A 51 7.67 0.40 -8.98
N ILE A 52 8.19 1.24 -8.06
CA ILE A 52 9.22 0.83 -7.09
C ILE A 52 8.73 -0.35 -6.24
N PHE A 53 7.46 -0.34 -5.84
CA PHE A 53 6.87 -1.47 -5.10
C PHE A 53 6.87 -2.76 -5.92
N CYS A 54 6.63 -2.69 -7.24
CA CYS A 54 6.75 -3.84 -8.13
C CYS A 54 8.19 -4.34 -8.22
N ASP A 55 9.16 -3.44 -8.35
CA ASP A 55 10.59 -3.78 -8.46
C ASP A 55 11.11 -4.47 -7.19
N ILE A 56 10.56 -4.14 -6.02
CA ILE A 56 10.88 -4.80 -4.74
C ILE A 56 10.23 -6.19 -4.67
N LEU A 57 9.00 -6.34 -5.16
CA LEU A 57 8.24 -7.59 -5.08
C LEU A 57 8.69 -8.64 -6.12
N GLU A 58 9.29 -8.22 -7.24
CA GLU A 58 9.71 -9.14 -8.31
C GLU A 58 10.82 -10.12 -7.89
N PRO A 59 11.96 -9.69 -7.30
CA PRO A 59 12.97 -10.59 -6.74
C PRO A 59 12.40 -11.49 -5.65
N LEU A 60 11.46 -10.94 -4.91
CA LEU A 60 10.75 -11.58 -3.81
C LEU A 60 9.93 -12.80 -4.24
N LYS A 61 9.23 -12.66 -5.37
CA LYS A 61 8.45 -13.74 -5.99
C LYS A 61 9.32 -14.93 -6.37
N GLN A 62 10.58 -14.68 -6.73
CA GLN A 62 11.53 -15.68 -7.21
C GLN A 62 12.33 -16.34 -6.07
N SER A 63 12.30 -15.78 -4.86
CA SER A 63 13.06 -16.28 -3.72
C SER A 63 12.38 -17.47 -3.04
N LYS A 64 13.12 -18.59 -2.88
CA LYS A 64 12.69 -19.74 -2.05
C LYS A 64 12.94 -19.54 -0.55
N ASP A 65 13.96 -18.74 -0.21
CA ASP A 65 14.37 -18.44 1.16
C ASP A 65 14.11 -16.96 1.54
N ASN A 66 14.26 -16.59 2.81
CA ASN A 66 14.09 -15.20 3.31
C ASN A 66 12.69 -14.58 3.20
N LYS A 67 11.64 -15.39 3.05
CA LYS A 67 10.24 -14.91 3.08
C LYS A 67 9.89 -14.15 4.37
N GLU A 68 10.48 -14.51 5.52
CA GLU A 68 10.26 -13.80 6.78
C GLU A 68 10.88 -12.41 6.83
N ILE A 69 12.10 -12.22 6.33
CA ILE A 69 12.76 -10.91 6.29
C ILE A 69 11.98 -9.95 5.38
N PHE A 70 11.52 -10.46 4.24
CA PHE A 70 10.69 -9.66 3.35
C PHE A 70 9.27 -9.45 3.87
N LYS A 71 8.74 -10.34 4.70
CA LYS A 71 7.49 -10.11 5.42
C LYS A 71 7.63 -8.93 6.38
N GLU A 72 8.73 -8.82 7.13
CA GLU A 72 9.01 -7.65 7.97
C GLU A 72 9.17 -6.37 7.15
N LEU A 73 9.86 -6.43 6.00
CA LEU A 73 9.98 -5.29 5.09
C LEU A 73 8.60 -4.86 4.55
N THR A 74 7.78 -5.82 4.09
CA THR A 74 6.44 -5.57 3.58
C THR A 74 5.53 -4.98 4.67
N GLN A 75 5.63 -5.48 5.91
CA GLN A 75 4.90 -4.92 7.06
C GLN A 75 5.37 -3.50 7.40
N SER A 76 6.66 -3.23 7.30
CA SER A 76 7.24 -1.90 7.53
C SER A 76 6.76 -0.91 6.47
N ILE A 77 6.77 -1.29 5.19
CA ILE A 77 6.26 -0.43 4.12
C ILE A 77 4.74 -0.23 4.26
N ALA A 78 3.97 -1.27 4.60
CA ALA A 78 2.54 -1.15 4.86
C ALA A 78 2.25 -0.18 6.03
N ARG A 79 3.06 -0.18 7.10
CA ARG A 79 2.95 0.80 8.18
C ARG A 79 3.20 2.23 7.69
N VAL A 80 4.20 2.44 6.85
CA VAL A 80 4.46 3.75 6.25
C VAL A 80 3.25 4.23 5.45
N PHE A 81 2.66 3.37 4.61
CA PHE A 81 1.45 3.72 3.86
C PHE A 81 0.25 4.02 4.77
N GLN A 82 0.06 3.29 5.88
CA GLN A 82 -1.00 3.60 6.85
C GLN A 82 -0.80 4.95 7.55
N ILE A 83 0.45 5.30 7.88
CA ILE A 83 0.78 6.60 8.47
C ILE A 83 0.48 7.72 7.46
N LEU A 84 0.92 7.55 6.21
CA LEU A 84 0.65 8.51 5.14
C LEU A 84 -0.86 8.66 4.89
N GLN A 85 -1.61 7.57 4.84
CA GLN A 85 -3.07 7.61 4.67
C GLN A 85 -3.75 8.36 5.82
N LYS A 86 -3.33 8.12 7.07
CA LYS A 86 -3.84 8.86 8.24
C LYS A 86 -3.48 10.34 8.18
N ALA A 87 -2.26 10.67 7.76
CA ALA A 87 -1.85 12.05 7.59
C ALA A 87 -2.71 12.74 6.52
N ILE A 88 -2.92 12.11 5.37
CA ILE A 88 -3.77 12.64 4.29
C ILE A 88 -5.22 12.81 4.75
N LEU A 89 -5.79 11.85 5.48
CA LEU A 89 -7.17 11.91 5.98
C LEU A 89 -7.35 12.91 7.14
N GLY A 90 -6.32 13.11 7.96
CA GLY A 90 -6.31 14.05 9.08
C GLY A 90 -5.90 15.47 8.69
N THR A 91 -5.39 15.67 7.48
CA THR A 91 -5.13 17.00 6.94
C THR A 91 -6.47 17.59 6.52
N PRO A 92 -6.90 18.74 7.08
CA PRO A 92 -8.07 19.43 6.55
C PRO A 92 -7.86 19.64 5.06
N ARG A 93 -8.84 19.30 4.22
CA ARG A 93 -8.84 19.83 2.85
C ARG A 93 -8.64 21.34 3.00
N ALA A 94 -7.61 21.88 2.35
CA ALA A 94 -7.49 23.31 2.23
C ALA A 94 -8.74 23.78 1.47
N GLU A 95 -9.74 24.24 2.21
CA GLU A 95 -10.84 25.00 1.64
C GLU A 95 -10.17 26.19 0.93
N PRO A 96 -10.49 26.44 -0.35
CA PRO A 96 -9.96 27.61 -1.01
C PRO A 96 -10.34 28.84 -0.18
N SER A 97 -9.37 29.73 0.07
CA SER A 97 -9.65 30.94 0.84
C SER A 97 -10.75 31.75 0.16
N ASP A 98 -11.51 32.51 0.95
CA ASP A 98 -12.55 33.40 0.41
C ASP A 98 -11.98 34.37 -0.63
N GLU A 99 -10.73 34.80 -0.44
CA GLU A 99 -10.00 35.67 -1.36
C GLU A 99 -9.70 34.97 -2.70
N PHE A 100 -9.28 33.70 -2.67
CA PHE A 100 -9.07 32.90 -3.89
C PHE A 100 -10.39 32.62 -4.61
N THR A 101 -11.44 32.29 -3.86
CA THR A 101 -12.78 32.06 -4.41
C THR A 101 -13.34 33.31 -5.10
N LYS A 102 -13.11 34.49 -4.52
CA LYS A 102 -13.48 35.79 -5.11
C LYS A 102 -12.62 36.11 -6.35
N MET A 103 -11.33 35.82 -6.35
CA MET A 103 -10.49 36.04 -7.53
C MET A 103 -10.89 35.15 -8.72
N CYS A 104 -11.39 33.94 -8.44
CA CYS A 104 -11.82 33.00 -9.48
C CYS A 104 -13.26 33.24 -9.99
N SER A 105 -14.05 34.12 -9.38
CA SER A 105 -15.42 34.39 -9.87
C SER A 105 -15.44 35.02 -11.26
N ASP A 106 -14.40 35.76 -11.59
CA ASP A 106 -14.29 36.53 -12.84
C ASP A 106 -14.06 35.62 -14.07
N PHE A 107 -13.69 34.37 -13.85
CA PHE A 107 -13.44 33.37 -14.90
C PHE A 107 -14.65 32.48 -15.20
N LYS A 108 -15.78 32.62 -14.48
CA LYS A 108 -17.02 31.83 -14.72
C LYS A 108 -17.90 32.38 -15.86
N ARG A 109 -17.30 32.92 -16.91
CA ARG A 109 -18.04 33.45 -18.07
C ARG A 109 -18.29 32.40 -19.14
#